data_AF-A0A497NSM1-F1
#
_entry.id   AF-A0A497NSM1-F1
#
_cell.length_a   1.000
_cell.length_b   1.000
_cell.length_c   1.000
_cell.angle_alpha   90.00
_cell.angle_beta   90.00
_cell.angle_gamma   90.00
#
_symmetry.space_group_name_H-M   'P 1'
#
loop_
_entity.id
_entity.type
_entity.pdbx_description
1 polymer ?
#
loop_
_entity_poly.entity_id
_entity_poly.type
_entity_poly.pdbx_seq_one_letter_code
_entity_poly.pdbx_strand_id
1 'polypeptide(L)' 'MVKVDDYEILEGLYYSKDWAWVKIEDGKVRVGITDYAQKQLKEIVFTELPNVGDEVVQGEPYGTVESVKS' A
#
# COMPACT_ATOMS: atom_id res chain seq x y z
N MET A 1 13.99 -7.96 7.28
CA MET A 1 13.50 -6.56 7.38
C MET A 1 14.72 -5.67 7.37
N VAL A 2 14.76 -4.72 6.44
CA VAL A 2 15.83 -3.75 6.29
C VAL A 2 15.32 -2.39 6.75
N LYS A 3 16.11 -1.70 7.58
CA LYS A 3 15.83 -0.30 7.96
C LYS A 3 16.69 0.62 7.10
N VAL A 4 16.05 1.60 6.47
CA VAL A 4 16.72 2.66 5.69
C VAL A 4 16.25 3.98 6.28
N ASP A 5 17.15 4.69 6.94
CA ASP A 5 16.83 5.84 7.78
C ASP A 5 15.71 5.49 8.76
N ASP A 6 14.62 6.27 8.75
CA ASP A 6 13.44 6.03 9.57
C ASP A 6 12.46 5.03 8.96
N TYR A 7 12.74 4.44 7.80
CA TYR A 7 11.78 3.60 7.06
C TYR A 7 12.06 2.10 7.20
N GLU A 8 10.98 1.32 7.32
CA GLU A 8 11.05 -0.14 7.38
C GLU A 8 10.66 -0.76 6.03
N ILE A 9 11.59 -1.53 5.46
CA ILE A 9 11.41 -2.26 4.21
C ILE A 9 11.39 -3.77 4.52
N LEU A 10 10.27 -4.40 4.25
CA LEU A 10 10.10 -5.84 4.46
C LEU A 10 10.68 -6.63 3.28
N GLU A 11 11.32 -7.75 3.60
CA GLU A 11 11.81 -8.66 2.57
C GLU A 11 10.68 -9.59 2.10
N GLY A 12 10.83 -10.15 0.91
CA GLY A 12 9.82 -11.06 0.34
C GLY A 12 8.55 -10.36 -0.16
N LEU A 13 8.60 -9.04 -0.31
CA LEU A 13 7.55 -8.24 -0.95
C LEU A 13 8.03 -7.68 -2.29
N TYR A 14 7.09 -7.48 -3.20
CA TYR A 14 7.28 -6.65 -4.39
C TYR A 14 6.86 -5.22 -4.08
N TYR A 15 7.47 -4.24 -4.74
CA TYR A 15 7.23 -2.83 -4.49
C TYR A 15 6.89 -2.09 -5.78
N SER A 16 5.96 -1.14 -5.72
CA SER A 16 5.61 -0.24 -6.82
C SER A 16 6.25 1.13 -6.65
N LYS A 17 6.33 1.89 -7.75
CA LYS A 17 6.71 3.31 -7.70
C LYS A 17 5.65 4.18 -7.01
N ASP A 18 4.40 3.69 -6.97
CA ASP A 18 3.25 4.34 -6.34
C ASP A 18 3.15 4.00 -4.84
N TRP A 19 4.29 3.71 -4.22
CA TRP A 19 4.46 3.46 -2.78
C TRP A 19 3.59 2.34 -2.19
N ALA A 20 3.22 1.36 -3.03
CA ALA A 20 2.54 0.15 -2.61
C ALA A 20 3.51 -1.04 -2.52
N TRP A 21 3.14 -2.04 -1.72
CA TRP A 21 3.79 -3.34 -1.70
C TRP A 21 2.78 -4.45 -2.01
N VAL A 22 3.30 -5.57 -2.52
CA VAL A 22 2.53 -6.77 -2.83
C VAL A 22 3.20 -7.99 -2.20
N LYS A 23 2.41 -8.80 -1.50
CA LYS A 23 2.80 -10.12 -0.99
C LYS A 23 2.03 -11.20 -1.74
N ILE A 24 2.73 -12.20 -2.26
CA ILE A 24 2.10 -13.39 -2.86
C ILE A 24 1.78 -14.39 -1.75
N GLU A 25 0.52 -14.79 -1.64
CA GLU A 25 0.02 -15.77 -0.66
C GLU A 25 -0.95 -16.73 -1.37
N ASP A 26 -0.54 -17.98 -1.55
CA ASP A 26 -1.39 -19.08 -2.05
C ASP A 26 -2.20 -18.76 -3.32
N GLY A 27 -1.52 -18.23 -4.34
CA GLY A 27 -2.15 -17.88 -5.63
C GLY A 27 -3.00 -16.62 -5.59
N LYS A 28 -3.07 -15.93 -4.44
CA LYS A 28 -3.61 -14.59 -4.29
C LYS A 28 -2.49 -13.61 -3.97
N VAL A 29 -2.83 -12.33 -4.04
CA VAL A 29 -1.95 -11.25 -3.63
C VAL A 29 -2.60 -10.44 -2.52
N ARG A 30 -1.80 -10.05 -1.54
CA ARG A 30 -2.14 -9.02 -0.57
C ARG A 30 -1.42 -7.75 -0.96
N VAL A 31 -2.14 -6.64 -0.99
CA VAL A 31 -1.61 -5.32 -1.33
C VAL A 31 -1.73 -4.42 -0.11
N GLY A 32 -0.76 -3.53 0.06
CA GLY A 32 -0.81 -2.47 1.06
C GLY A 32 0.10 -1.30 0.66
N ILE A 33 0.13 -0.26 1.48
CA ILE A 33 1.04 0.86 1.31
C ILE A 33 2.33 0.64 2.11
N THR A 34 3.43 1.17 1.61
CA THR A 34 4.75 1.10 2.27
C THR A 34 4.80 1.87 3.58
N ASP A 35 5.76 1.55 4.45
CA ASP A 35 6.03 2.33 5.66
C ASP A 35 6.40 3.79 5.32
N TYR A 36 7.07 4.00 4.18
CA TYR A 36 7.27 5.33 3.62
C TYR A 36 5.94 6.05 3.37
N ALA A 37 5.01 5.43 2.64
CA ALA A 37 3.72 6.04 2.30
C ALA A 37 2.93 6.44 3.54
N GLN A 38 2.80 5.56 4.54
CA GLN A 38 2.02 5.86 5.74
C GLN A 38 2.63 7.02 6.54
N LYS A 39 3.97 7.13 6.62
CA LYS A 39 4.64 8.27 7.27
C LYS A 39 4.45 9.58 6.51
N GLN A 40 4.45 9.55 5.18
CA GLN A 40 4.13 10.73 4.37
C GLN A 40 2.68 11.17 4.57
N LEU A 41 1.76 10.21 4.69
CA LEU A 41 0.34 10.47 4.93
C LEU A 41 0.06 10.90 6.38
N LYS A 42 0.89 10.51 7.36
CA LYS A 42 0.67 10.72 8.80
C LYS A 42 -0.56 9.94 9.29
N GLU A 43 -1.51 10.61 9.94
CA GLU A 43 -2.71 9.98 10.48
C GLU A 43 -3.72 9.70 9.37
N ILE A 44 -3.86 8.43 9.00
CA ILE A 44 -4.86 7.95 8.05
C ILE A 44 -6.22 7.93 8.74
N VAL A 45 -7.19 8.65 8.18
CA VAL A 45 -8.54 8.78 8.76
C VAL A 45 -9.61 8.09 7.94
N PHE A 46 -9.34 7.84 6.65
CA PHE A 46 -10.30 7.21 5.77
C PHE A 46 -9.62 6.41 4.68
N THR A 47 -10.27 5.33 4.27
CA THR A 47 -9.86 4.51 3.13
C THR A 47 -11.10 4.07 2.35
N GLU A 48 -11.08 4.26 1.04
CA GLU A 48 -12.03 3.66 0.12
C GLU A 48 -11.33 2.52 -0.64
N LEU A 49 -11.94 1.35 -0.61
CA LEU A 49 -11.44 0.14 -1.25
C LEU A 49 -12.49 -0.40 -2.24
N PRO A 50 -12.07 -1.16 -3.26
CA PRO A 50 -13.02 -1.89 -4.11
C PRO A 50 -13.90 -2.80 -3.29
N ASN A 51 -15.10 -3.07 -3.79
CA ASN A 51 -15.94 -4.12 -3.24
C ASN A 51 -15.38 -5.50 -3.60
N VAL A 52 -15.73 -6.50 -2.81
CA VAL A 52 -15.36 -7.89 -3.11
C VAL A 52 -16.02 -8.32 -4.42
N GLY A 53 -15.19 -8.71 -5.38
CA GLY A 53 -15.62 -9.14 -6.71
C GLY A 53 -15.41 -8.11 -7.80
N ASP A 54 -15.04 -6.87 -7.44
CA ASP A 54 -14.71 -5.83 -8.43
C ASP A 54 -13.44 -6.20 -9.20
N GLU A 55 -13.41 -5.90 -10.50
CA GLU A 55 -12.22 -6.03 -11.32
C GLU A 55 -11.31 -4.81 -11.13
N VAL A 56 -10.01 -5.06 -10.94
CA VAL A 56 -8.98 -4.02 -10.86
C VAL A 56 -8.00 -4.16 -12.03
N VAL A 57 -7.59 -3.03 -12.60
CA VAL A 57 -6.70 -2.99 -13.77
C VAL A 57 -5.33 -2.47 -13.36
N GLN A 58 -4.26 -3.11 -13.86
CA GLN A 58 -2.89 -2.70 -13.54
C GLN A 58 -2.64 -1.25 -13.99
N GLY A 59 -2.14 -0.42 -13.07
CA GLY A 59 -1.81 0.98 -13.32
C GLY A 59 -2.99 1.94 -13.19
N GLU A 60 -4.21 1.43 -13.03
CA GLU A 60 -5.39 2.25 -12.78
C GLU A 60 -5.63 2.40 -11.26
N PRO A 61 -6.16 3.57 -10.81
CA PRO A 61 -6.59 3.74 -9.45
C PRO A 61 -7.70 2.75 -9.09
N TYR A 62 -7.58 2.09 -7.93
CA TYR A 62 -8.58 1.16 -7.42
C TYR A 62 -9.12 1.55 -6.04
N GLY A 63 -8.59 2.59 -5.42
CA GLY A 63 -9.01 3.04 -4.10
C GLY A 63 -8.29 4.31 -3.68
N THR A 64 -8.69 4.86 -2.55
CA THR A 64 -8.13 6.09 -1.99
C THR A 64 -7.82 5.92 -0.51
N VAL A 65 -6.77 6.61 -0.08
CA VAL A 65 -6.39 6.72 1.33
C VAL A 65 -6.33 8.21 1.64
N GLU A 66 -7.06 8.63 2.66
CA GLU A 66 -7.06 10.01 3.12
C GLU A 66 -6.44 10.11 4.50
N SER A 67 -5.73 11.20 4.71
CA SER A 67 -5.13 11.54 6.00
C SER A 67 -5.54 12.92 6.47
N VAL A 68 -5.32 13.17 7.76
CA VAL A 68 -5.48 14.51 8.32
C VAL A 68 -4.51 15.44 7.58
N LYS A 69 -5.07 16.37 6.79
CA LYS A 69 -4.29 17.51 6.30
C LYS A 69 -3.85 18.32 7.50
N SER A 70 -2.54 18.32 7.77
CA SER A 70 -1.89 19.28 8.66
C SER A 70 -1.58 20.56 7.92
#